data_AF-A0A7S1L3U4-F1
#
_entry.id   AF-A0A7S1L3U4-F1
#
_cell.length_a   1.000
_cell.length_b   1.000
_cell.length_c   1.000
_cell.angle_alpha   90.00
_cell.angle_beta   90.00
_cell.angle_gamma   90.00
#
_symmetry.space_group_name_H-M   'P 1'
#
loop_
_entity.id
_entity.type
_entity.pdbx_description
1 polymer ?
#
loop_
_entity_poly.entity_id
_entity_poly.type
_entity_poly.pdbx_seq_one_letter_code
_entity_poly.pdbx_strand_id
1 'polypeptide(L)'
;VVLQDTSLRTAYRTFRSLGLRHLCVVDNYHRLVTFITRTDLAEVAEMLVRPKVMRMRDSAEALSRSKCQSDMDSPPHSLSAGDSLNTEAGEAMPGSRQWRRNH
;
A
#
# COMPACT_ATOMS: atom_id res chain seq x y z
N VAL A 1 20.85 3.80 7.80
CA VAL A 1 21.01 4.95 6.89
C VAL A 1 22.16 4.66 5.95
N VAL A 2 22.05 5.01 4.67
CA VAL A 2 23.11 4.85 3.66
C VAL A 2 23.29 6.12 2.85
N LEU A 3 24.48 6.31 2.28
CA LEU A 3 24.76 7.40 1.35
C LEU A 3 24.13 7.14 -0.01
N GLN A 4 23.71 8.18 -0.72
CA GLN A 4 23.10 8.09 -2.06
C GLN A 4 23.99 7.40 -3.09
N ASP A 5 25.31 7.51 -2.95
CA ASP A 5 26.29 6.89 -3.86
C ASP A 5 26.60 5.42 -3.50
N THR A 6 25.88 4.86 -2.52
CA THR A 6 26.05 3.47 -2.08
C THR A 6 25.54 2.50 -3.15
N SER A 7 26.36 1.51 -3.51
CA SER A 7 25.93 0.47 -4.46
C SER A 7 24.69 -0.30 -3.98
N LEU A 8 23.85 -0.71 -4.93
CA LEU A 8 22.65 -1.52 -4.67
C LEU A 8 22.96 -2.80 -3.89
N ARG A 9 24.09 -3.46 -4.20
CA ARG A 9 24.56 -4.67 -3.52
C ARG A 9 24.82 -4.40 -2.03
N THR A 10 25.50 -3.29 -1.72
CA THR A 10 25.78 -2.90 -0.34
C THR A 10 24.48 -2.56 0.40
N ALA A 11 23.60 -1.78 -0.21
CA ALA A 11 22.29 -1.46 0.37
C ALA A 11 21.47 -2.74 0.68
N TYR A 12 21.44 -3.70 -0.24
CA TYR A 12 20.78 -4.99 -0.03
C TYR A 12 21.39 -5.80 1.12
N ARG A 13 22.72 -5.86 1.22
CA ARG A 13 23.38 -6.51 2.37
C ARG A 13 23.02 -5.83 3.68
N THR A 14 23.02 -4.49 3.72
CA THR A 14 22.62 -3.74 4.92
C THR A 14 21.20 -4.07 5.36
N PHE A 15 20.26 -4.17 4.43
CA PHE A 15 18.89 -4.63 4.71
C PHE A 15 18.84 -6.00 5.37
N ARG A 16 19.57 -6.97 4.80
CA ARG A 16 19.58 -8.37 5.24
C ARG A 16 20.27 -8.53 6.59
N SER A 17 21.42 -7.87 6.78
CA SER A 17 22.21 -7.96 8.01
C SER A 17 21.53 -7.31 9.20
N LEU A 18 20.81 -6.20 8.98
CA LEU A 18 20.18 -5.44 10.06
C LEU A 18 18.69 -5.74 10.25
N GLY A 19 18.10 -6.61 9.41
CA GLY A 19 16.68 -6.95 9.49
C GLY A 19 15.72 -5.79 9.18
N LEU A 20 16.20 -4.71 8.56
CA LEU A 20 15.43 -3.49 8.34
C LEU A 20 14.32 -3.69 7.30
N ARG A 21 13.26 -2.89 7.39
CA ARG A 21 12.18 -2.82 6.38
C ARG A 21 12.31 -1.61 5.46
N HIS A 22 12.95 -0.56 5.97
CA HIS A 22 13.21 0.69 5.27
C HIS A 22 14.66 1.11 5.52
N LEU A 23 15.26 1.75 4.52
CA LEU A 23 16.61 2.27 4.57
C LEU A 23 16.57 3.73 4.13
N CYS A 24 16.92 4.64 5.04
CA CYS A 24 17.00 6.06 4.71
C CYS A 24 18.26 6.31 3.87
N VAL A 25 18.08 7.03 2.78
CA VAL A 25 19.14 7.49 1.88
C VAL A 25 19.41 8.96 2.16
N VAL A 26 20.67 9.29 2.40
CA VAL A 26 21.12 10.67 2.65
C VAL A 26 22.16 11.08 1.61
N ASP A 27 22.25 12.38 1.34
CA ASP A 27 23.29 12.95 0.49
C ASP A 27 24.63 13.11 1.24
N ASN A 28 25.64 13.65 0.56
CA ASN A 28 26.96 13.92 1.13
C ASN A 28 26.96 15.02 2.21
N TYR A 29 25.87 15.79 2.34
CA TYR A 29 25.65 16.78 3.39
C TYR A 29 24.72 16.26 4.50
N HIS A 30 24.51 14.94 4.57
CA HIS A 30 23.63 14.27 5.53
C HIS A 30 22.16 14.71 5.48
N ARG A 31 21.70 15.29 4.37
CA ARG A 31 20.29 15.62 4.16
C ARG A 31 19.55 14.38 3.69
N LEU A 32 18.36 14.17 4.22
CA LEU A 32 17.50 13.06 3.81
C LEU A 32 17.00 13.29 2.38
N VAL A 33 17.29 12.33 1.50
CA VAL A 33 16.86 12.36 0.10
C VAL A 33 15.61 11.52 -0.09
N THR A 34 15.64 10.26 0.37
CA THR A 34 14.54 9.32 0.18
C THR A 34 14.61 8.14 1.15
N PHE A 35 13.57 7.30 1.14
CA PHE A 35 13.55 5.99 1.76
C PHE A 35 13.50 4.92 0.68
N ILE A 36 14.32 3.89 0.86
CA ILE A 36 14.26 2.67 0.08
C ILE A 36 13.59 1.60 0.94
N THR A 37 12.78 0.76 0.33
CA THR A 37 12.13 -0.39 0.94
C THR A 37 12.63 -1.69 0.31
N ARG A 38 12.22 -2.82 0.88
CA ARG A 38 12.54 -4.14 0.30
C ARG A 38 11.89 -4.35 -1.07
N THR A 39 10.69 -3.81 -1.28
CA THR A 39 9.98 -3.93 -2.56
C THR A 39 10.69 -3.16 -3.65
N ASP A 40 11.19 -1.96 -3.36
CA ASP A 40 11.92 -1.14 -4.35
C ASP A 40 13.17 -1.87 -4.86
N LEU A 41 13.92 -2.51 -3.94
CA LEU A 41 15.09 -3.31 -4.32
C LEU A 41 14.73 -4.54 -5.16
N ALA A 42 13.59 -5.19 -4.87
CA ALA A 42 13.12 -6.33 -5.65
C ALA A 42 12.70 -5.91 -7.06
N GLU A 43 11.98 -4.79 -7.19
CA GLU A 43 11.56 -4.23 -8.47
C GLU A 43 12.76 -3.82 -9.33
N VAL A 44 13.78 -3.17 -8.74
CA VAL A 44 15.02 -2.85 -9.46
C VAL A 44 15.75 -4.12 -9.90
N ALA A 45 15.81 -5.15 -9.05
CA ALA A 45 16.41 -6.43 -9.43
C ALA A 45 15.64 -7.11 -10.58
N GLU A 46 14.31 -7.08 -10.57
CA GLU A 46 13.46 -7.59 -11.65
C GLU A 46 13.68 -6.81 -12.95
N MET A 47 13.79 -5.48 -12.88
CA MET A 47 14.09 -4.62 -14.02
C MET A 47 15.39 -5.01 -14.72
N LEU A 48 16.42 -5.35 -13.95
CA LEU A 48 17.73 -5.74 -14.46
C LEU A 48 17.71 -7.13 -15.14
N VAL A 49 16.86 -8.05 -14.69
CA VAL A 49 16.82 -9.43 -15.20
C VAL A 49 15.80 -9.61 -16.33
N ARG A 50 14.63 -8.96 -16.24
CA ARG A 50 13.51 -9.13 -17.21
C ARG A 50 12.81 -7.80 -17.52
N PRO A 51 13.49 -6.87 -18.22
CA PRO A 51 12.96 -5.53 -18.50
C PRO A 51 11.64 -5.54 -19.30
N LYS A 52 11.42 -6.54 -20.16
CA LYS A 52 10.20 -6.65 -20.96
C LYS A 52 8.97 -7.03 -20.11
N VAL A 53 9.15 -7.85 -19.07
CA VAL A 53 8.05 -8.27 -18.19
C VAL A 53 7.57 -7.12 -17.32
N MET A 54 8.49 -6.33 -16.80
CA MET A 54 8.18 -5.16 -15.99
C MET A 54 7.40 -4.11 -16.79
N ARG A 55 7.81 -3.77 -18.02
CA ARG A 55 7.04 -2.85 -18.88
C ARG A 55 5.59 -3.28 -19.11
N MET A 56 5.34 -4.59 -19.25
CA MET A 56 3.99 -5.11 -19.39
C MET A 56 3.20 -4.94 -18.09
N ARG A 57 3.81 -5.23 -16.94
CA ARG A 57 3.22 -4.99 -15.61
C ARG A 57 2.89 -3.51 -15.40
N ASP A 58 3.83 -2.61 -15.68
CA ASP A 58 3.66 -1.16 -15.51
C ASP A 58 2.51 -0.64 -16.39
N SER A 59 2.44 -1.12 -17.64
CA SER A 59 1.36 -0.77 -18.58
C SER A 59 0.01 -1.29 -18.10
N ALA A 60 -0.05 -2.53 -17.58
CA ALA A 60 -1.27 -3.12 -17.05
C ALA A 60 -1.75 -2.40 -15.77
N GLU A 61 -0.83 -1.97 -14.91
CA GLU A 61 -1.17 -1.19 -13.71
C GLU A 61 -1.69 0.21 -14.07
N ALA A 62 -1.08 0.88 -15.04
CA ALA A 62 -1.56 2.16 -15.57
C ALA A 62 -2.98 2.05 -16.14
N LEU A 63 -3.27 1.00 -16.91
CA LEU A 63 -4.60 0.69 -17.44
C LEU A 63 -5.62 0.36 -16.33
N SER A 64 -5.17 -0.28 -15.25
CA SER A 64 -6.04 -0.62 -14.12
C SER A 64 -6.43 0.63 -13.32
N ARG A 65 -5.51 1.58 -13.15
CA ARG A 65 -5.79 2.86 -12.47
C ARG A 65 -6.76 3.73 -13.26
N SER A 66 -6.62 3.81 -14.58
CA SER A 66 -7.53 4.58 -15.43
C SER A 66 -8.94 3.99 -15.47
N LYS A 67 -9.08 2.66 -15.34
CA LYS A 67 -10.39 2.00 -15.32
C LYS A 67 -11.22 2.29 -14.07
N CYS A 68 -10.59 2.47 -12.90
CA CYS A 68 -11.31 2.82 -11.67
C CYS A 68 -11.83 4.28 -11.64
N GLN A 69 -11.34 5.15 -12.54
CA GLN A 69 -11.77 6.55 -12.61
C GLN A 69 -13.05 6.75 -13.43
N SER A 70 -13.36 5.86 -14.38
CA SER A 70 -14.58 5.97 -15.19
C SER A 70 -15.86 5.52 -14.47
N ASP A 71 -15.74 4.81 -13.35
CA ASP A 71 -16.89 4.24 -12.62
C ASP A 71 -17.35 5.13 -11.44
N MET A 72 -16.69 6.27 -11.19
CA MET A 72 -17.01 7.17 -10.07
C MET A 72 -17.81 8.43 -10.46
N ASP A 73 -18.17 8.60 -11.73
CA ASP A 73 -19.00 9.73 -12.21
C ASP A 73 -20.52 9.48 -12.15
N SER A 74 -20.98 8.44 -11.44
CA SER A 74 -22.40 8.30 -11.12
C SER A 74 -22.71 8.99 -9.78
N PRO A 75 -23.46 10.11 -9.77
CA PRO A 75 -23.88 10.71 -8.51
C PRO A 75 -24.71 9.70 -7.72
N PRO A 76 -24.57 9.64 -6.38
CA PRO A 76 -25.46 8.80 -5.58
C PRO A 76 -26.88 9.31 -5.80
N HIS A 77 -27.72 8.48 -6.43
CA HIS A 77 -29.15 8.73 -6.50
C HIS A 77 -29.66 8.87 -5.06
N SER A 78 -30.00 10.10 -4.69
CA SER A 78 -30.62 10.46 -3.43
C SER A 78 -31.90 9.63 -3.27
N LEU A 79 -31.87 8.67 -2.34
CA LEU A 79 -33.04 7.94 -1.90
C LEU A 79 -34.01 8.98 -1.30
N SER A 80 -35.15 9.14 -1.98
CA SER A 80 -36.29 9.95 -1.57
C SER A 80 -36.71 9.58 -0.14
N ALA A 81 -36.70 10.58 0.75
CA ALA A 81 -37.35 10.49 2.03
C ALA A 81 -38.87 10.43 1.81
N GLY A 82 -39.48 9.29 2.12
CA GLY A 82 -40.93 9.12 2.13
C GLY A 82 -41.34 7.70 1.79
N ASP A 83 -41.49 6.83 2.78
CA ASP A 83 -42.83 6.47 3.24
C ASP A 83 -42.81 5.44 4.39
N SER A 84 -43.43 5.88 5.49
CA SER A 84 -44.30 5.17 6.43
C SER A 84 -43.95 3.77 6.98
N LEU A 85 -43.91 3.77 8.33
CA LEU A 85 -44.07 2.67 9.29
C LEU A 85 -44.55 1.33 8.74
N ASN A 86 -43.86 0.26 9.14
CA ASN A 86 -44.53 -0.91 9.72
C ASN A 86 -43.71 -1.46 10.89
N THR A 87 -44.38 -1.46 12.04
CA THR A 87 -44.11 -2.18 13.28
C THR A 87 -43.92 -3.66 13.00
N GLU A 88 -42.87 -4.30 13.54
CA GLU A 88 -43.01 -5.46 14.43
C GLU A 88 -41.66 -5.88 15.02
N ALA A 89 -41.70 -6.06 16.34
CA ALA A 89 -40.60 -6.45 17.19
C ALA A 89 -40.33 -7.95 17.07
N GLY A 90 -39.07 -8.35 17.03
CA GLY A 90 -38.70 -9.75 17.12
C GLY A 90 -37.20 -9.97 17.12
N GLU A 91 -36.70 -10.44 18.26
CA GLU A 91 -35.44 -11.19 18.45
C GLU A 91 -34.13 -10.40 18.63
N ALA A 92 -33.91 -10.10 19.91
CA ALA A 92 -32.59 -9.94 20.50
C ALA A 92 -31.80 -11.25 20.43
N MET A 93 -30.54 -11.17 19.98
CA MET A 93 -29.51 -12.19 20.28
C MET A 93 -28.32 -11.53 20.98
N PRO A 94 -27.99 -11.93 22.23
CA PRO A 94 -26.87 -11.38 22.98
C PRO A 94 -25.56 -12.09 22.58
N GLY A 95 -24.81 -11.47 21.67
CA GLY A 95 -23.47 -11.90 21.28
C GLY A 95 -22.39 -11.26 22.14
N SER A 96 -22.18 -11.79 23.34
CA SER A 96 -21.12 -11.44 24.28
C SER A 96 -19.72 -11.43 23.63
N ARG A 97 -19.13 -10.24 23.39
CA ARG A 97 -17.68 -10.11 23.18
C ARG A 97 -17.08 -9.31 24.33
N GLN A 98 -16.80 -10.05 25.38
CA GLN A 98 -16.04 -9.64 26.55
C GLN A 98 -14.60 -9.30 26.14
N TRP A 99 -14.30 -8.01 26.05
CA TRP A 99 -12.94 -7.52 25.92
C TRP A 99 -12.21 -7.71 27.26
N ARG A 100 -11.47 -8.83 27.40
CA ARG A 100 -10.49 -8.95 28.49
C ARG A 100 -9.35 -7.96 28.22
N ARG A 101 -9.31 -6.91 29.03
CA ARG A 101 -8.16 -6.02 29.19
C ARG A 101 -7.35 -6.57 30.35
N ASN A 102 -6.14 -7.06 30.07
CA ASN A 102 -5.17 -7.41 31.10
C ASN A 102 -4.51 -6.13 31.61
N HIS A 103 -4.55 -5.91 32.91
CA HIS A 103 -3.49 -5.25 33.67
C HIS A 103 -3.59 -5.66 35.14
#